data_AF-A0A5D2SV77-F1
#
_entry.id   AF-A0A5D2SV77-F1
#
_cell.length_a   1.000
_cell.length_b   1.000
_cell.length_c   1.000
_cell.angle_alpha   90.00
_cell.angle_beta   90.00
_cell.angle_gamma   90.00
#
_symmetry.space_group_name_H-M   'P 1'
#
loop_
_entity.id
_entity.type
_entity.pdbx_description
1 polymer ?
#
loop_
_entity_poly.entity_id
_entity_poly.type
_entity_poly.pdbx_seq_one_letter_code
_entity_poly.pdbx_strand_id
1 'polypeptide(L)'
;MLKELPSLSTILSAYASISAMAMLIRTILNEMLPERMTNYIFSMIYDFTSAYFSSDFTFIIEDRWHAGDNQLFRAAEIYFPTIIGPSSDSLLVGFDKSSDPTAPPKPSIPVDCRFKDDFDGMRLEWTLSSIEPKKYYVPTKRFFSLTCNKRDRERVEQRYFPYINRTAQEILNKSDSLSIYTYDKKCSMWEPTAFKHPSTFETLAMEPQLKEFIMKDLDSFMEREEFFENVGRAWKRGYLFYGPPGTGKSSLVAAIANYMRSNVYDLQFQGVRNDYDLSRILTSTTNRSILLIEDIDCITTASHDRTKVIEKCEVEEDEDENKRPFSINYGISNTIRLTQLH
;
A
#
# COMPACT_ATOMS: atom_id res chain seq x y z
N MET A 1 49.14 -12.15 7.35
CA MET A 1 49.45 -10.98 8.21
C MET A 1 49.00 -11.28 9.63
N LEU A 2 49.82 -11.99 10.42
CA LEU A 2 49.63 -12.17 11.86
C LEU A 2 50.55 -11.16 12.55
N LYS A 3 50.05 -9.95 12.81
CA LYS A 3 50.76 -8.93 13.58
C LYS A 3 50.27 -8.98 15.03
N GLU A 4 51.22 -9.33 15.90
CA GLU A 4 51.34 -8.96 17.32
C GLU A 4 50.08 -9.10 18.20
N LEU A 5 49.90 -10.29 18.77
CA LEU A 5 49.11 -10.44 19.99
C LEU A 5 49.86 -9.72 21.14
N PRO A 6 49.20 -8.83 21.90
CA PRO A 6 49.82 -8.15 23.02
C PRO A 6 50.31 -9.15 24.07
N SER A 7 51.45 -8.86 24.71
CA SER A 7 52.02 -9.74 25.73
C SER A 7 51.03 -9.98 26.87
N LEU A 8 51.04 -11.18 27.48
CA LEU A 8 50.14 -11.54 28.59
C LEU A 8 50.22 -10.51 29.74
N SER A 9 51.42 -9.97 29.99
CA SER A 9 51.64 -8.88 30.96
C SER A 9 50.89 -7.60 30.60
N THR A 10 50.80 -7.23 29.32
CA THR A 10 50.07 -6.05 28.84
C THR A 10 48.57 -6.23 28.99
N ILE A 11 48.06 -7.44 28.73
CA ILE A 11 46.63 -7.77 28.91
C ILE A 11 46.28 -7.75 30.40
N LEU A 12 47.11 -8.34 31.25
CA LEU A 12 46.91 -8.36 32.70
C LEU A 12 47.01 -6.95 33.31
N SER A 13 47.96 -6.12 32.86
CA SER A 13 48.06 -4.74 33.33
C SER A 13 46.88 -3.88 32.88
N ALA A 14 46.43 -4.06 31.63
CA ALA A 14 45.22 -3.39 31.13
C ALA A 14 43.99 -3.83 31.92
N TYR A 15 43.81 -5.14 32.15
CA TYR A 15 42.72 -5.66 32.97
C TYR A 15 42.74 -5.10 34.39
N ALA A 16 43.90 -5.13 35.07
CA ALA A 16 44.05 -4.58 36.41
C ALA A 16 43.72 -3.08 36.47
N SER A 17 44.18 -2.29 35.50
CA SER A 17 43.88 -0.86 35.41
C SER A 17 42.39 -0.58 35.17
N ILE A 18 41.74 -1.34 34.29
CA ILE A 18 40.31 -1.22 33.97
C ILE A 18 39.46 -1.64 35.18
N SER A 19 39.82 -2.73 35.86
CA SER A 19 39.15 -3.17 37.08
C SER A 19 39.30 -2.17 38.23
N ALA A 20 40.49 -1.59 38.42
CA ALA A 20 40.72 -0.56 39.43
C ALA A 20 39.90 0.71 39.13
N MET A 21 39.88 1.15 37.86
CA MET A 21 39.07 2.28 37.41
C MET A 21 37.57 2.03 37.59
N ALA A 22 37.09 0.82 37.24
CA ALA A 22 35.70 0.43 37.42
C ALA A 22 35.29 0.39 38.90
N MET A 23 36.19 -0.06 39.78
CA MET A 23 35.96 -0.03 41.23
C MET A 23 35.90 1.40 41.78
N LEU A 24 36.80 2.29 41.35
CA LEU A 24 36.76 3.70 41.76
C LEU A 24 35.47 4.40 41.30
N ILE A 25 35.06 4.18 40.05
CA ILE A 25 33.80 4.71 39.51
C ILE A 25 32.61 4.17 40.29
N ARG A 26 32.60 2.87 40.61
CA ARG A 26 31.55 2.24 41.43
C ARG A 26 31.48 2.84 42.83
N THR A 27 32.62 3.09 43.48
CA THR A 27 32.68 3.72 44.80
C THR A 27 32.15 5.16 44.75
N ILE A 28 32.55 5.95 43.75
CA ILE A 28 32.05 7.32 43.57
C ILE A 28 30.54 7.35 43.30
N LEU A 29 30.04 6.46 42.44
CA LEU A 29 28.61 6.39 42.13
C LEU A 29 27.79 5.98 43.36
N ASN A 30 28.25 5.01 44.16
CA ASN A 30 27.46 4.49 45.28
C ASN A 30 27.57 5.29 46.58
N GLU A 31 28.72 5.94 46.85
CA GLU A 31 28.96 6.61 48.14
C GLU A 31 28.84 8.13 48.09
N MET A 32 29.04 8.76 46.91
CA MET A 32 29.10 10.22 46.79
C MET A 32 27.88 10.84 46.09
N LEU A 33 27.03 10.04 45.45
CA LEU A 33 25.91 10.52 44.64
C LEU A 33 24.57 9.96 45.12
N PRO A 34 23.51 10.79 45.25
CA PRO A 34 22.16 10.31 45.55
C PRO A 34 21.63 9.36 44.46
N GLU A 35 20.80 8.36 44.83
CA GLU A 35 20.26 7.34 43.91
C GLU A 35 19.57 7.90 42.65
N ARG A 36 18.98 9.11 42.73
CA ARG A 36 18.36 9.75 41.56
C ARG A 36 19.39 10.22 40.52
N MET A 37 20.59 10.63 40.97
CA MET A 37 21.67 11.04 40.08
C MET A 37 22.43 9.85 39.50
N THR A 38 22.60 8.77 40.26
CA THR A 38 23.24 7.55 39.74
C THR A 38 22.44 6.96 38.59
N ASN A 39 21.11 6.85 38.73
CA ASN A 39 20.25 6.37 37.65
C ASN A 39 20.32 7.25 36.39
N TYR A 40 20.45 8.57 36.55
CA TYR A 40 20.60 9.51 35.43
C TYR A 40 21.99 9.41 34.76
N ILE A 41 23.05 9.23 35.54
CA ILE A 41 24.40 9.03 34.99
C ILE A 41 24.49 7.67 34.31
N PHE A 42 23.91 6.62 34.88
CA PHE A 42 23.83 5.31 34.25
C PHE A 42 23.02 5.35 32.96
N SER A 43 21.89 6.06 32.90
CA SER A 43 21.14 6.23 31.65
C SER A 43 21.97 7.00 30.62
N MET A 44 22.65 8.08 31.01
CA MET A 44 23.50 8.85 30.10
C MET A 44 24.69 8.01 29.56
N ILE A 45 25.33 7.21 30.41
CA ILE A 45 26.39 6.28 30.00
C ILE A 45 25.83 5.17 29.12
N TYR A 46 24.66 4.63 29.43
CA TYR A 46 24.00 3.62 28.61
C TYR A 46 23.62 4.17 27.23
N ASP A 47 23.03 5.36 27.17
CA ASP A 47 22.68 6.06 25.93
C ASP A 47 23.93 6.38 25.11
N PHE A 48 25.01 6.82 25.77
CA PHE A 48 26.28 7.10 25.12
C PHE A 48 26.97 5.82 24.61
N THR A 49 27.08 4.79 25.44
CA THR A 49 27.72 3.53 25.06
C THR A 49 26.91 2.76 24.02
N SER A 50 25.58 2.76 24.11
CA SER A 50 24.72 2.22 23.07
C SER A 50 24.84 3.03 21.78
N ALA A 51 24.89 4.37 21.80
CA ALA A 51 25.07 5.16 20.58
C ALA A 51 26.42 4.93 19.88
N TYR A 52 27.52 4.85 20.66
CA TYR A 52 28.88 4.72 20.13
C TYR A 52 29.30 3.29 19.79
N PHE A 53 28.86 2.30 20.56
CA PHE A 53 29.23 0.89 20.37
C PHE A 53 28.13 0.04 19.74
N SER A 54 26.89 0.56 19.59
CA SER A 54 25.88 -0.16 18.82
C SER A 54 26.34 -0.28 17.38
N SER A 55 26.54 -1.53 16.98
CA SER A 55 26.78 -1.89 15.59
C SER A 55 25.48 -1.93 14.80
N ASP A 56 24.35 -1.57 15.41
CA ASP A 56 23.03 -1.78 14.84
C ASP A 56 22.48 -0.49 14.25
N PHE A 57 21.76 -0.63 13.15
CA PHE A 57 21.08 0.41 12.42
C PHE A 57 19.62 -0.01 12.26
N THR A 58 18.70 0.92 12.54
CA THR A 58 17.26 0.65 12.43
C THR A 58 16.64 1.49 11.33
N PHE A 59 16.03 0.82 10.35
CA PHE A 59 15.13 1.44 9.39
C PHE A 59 13.73 1.56 9.98
N ILE A 60 13.09 2.72 9.80
CA ILE A 60 11.70 2.95 10.18
C ILE A 60 10.89 3.09 8.89
N ILE A 61 9.90 2.21 8.74
CA ILE A 61 9.05 2.13 7.54
C ILE A 61 7.62 2.39 8.00
N GLU A 62 7.16 3.63 7.85
CA GLU A 62 5.79 4.02 8.21
C GLU A 62 4.77 3.52 7.18
N ASP A 63 3.53 3.30 7.61
CA ASP A 63 2.40 2.92 6.75
C ASP A 63 2.13 3.91 5.61
N ARG A 64 2.32 5.21 5.88
CA ARG A 64 2.16 6.30 4.92
C ARG A 64 3.48 7.03 4.72
N TRP A 65 3.78 7.33 3.47
CA TRP A 65 4.95 8.09 3.09
C TRP A 65 4.52 9.30 2.26
N HIS A 66 4.76 10.50 2.79
CA HIS A 66 4.28 11.77 2.24
C HIS A 66 2.75 11.78 1.99
N ALA A 67 2.33 11.84 0.72
CA ALA A 67 0.92 11.95 0.31
C ALA A 67 0.26 10.61 -0.02
N GLY A 68 0.98 9.49 0.09
CA GLY A 68 0.51 8.16 -0.32
C GLY A 68 0.82 7.05 0.66
N ASP A 69 0.32 5.86 0.34
CA ASP A 69 0.65 4.63 1.05
C ASP A 69 2.10 4.23 0.75
N ASN A 70 2.80 3.74 1.77
CA ASN A 70 4.17 3.28 1.60
C ASN A 70 4.18 1.89 0.94
N GLN A 71 4.67 1.81 -0.30
CA GLN A 71 4.72 0.56 -1.06
C GLN A 71 5.57 -0.51 -0.37
N LEU A 72 6.68 -0.11 0.28
CA LEU A 72 7.53 -1.04 1.02
C LEU A 72 6.81 -1.60 2.25
N PHE A 73 6.02 -0.78 2.94
CA PHE A 73 5.19 -1.22 4.06
C PHE A 73 4.16 -2.27 3.60
N ARG A 74 3.49 -2.00 2.48
CA ARG A 74 2.51 -2.95 1.90
C ARG A 74 3.16 -4.26 1.46
N ALA A 75 4.32 -4.20 0.83
CA ALA A 75 5.06 -5.38 0.43
C ALA A 75 5.50 -6.22 1.65
N ALA A 76 5.98 -5.55 2.70
CA ALA A 76 6.29 -6.18 3.98
C ALA A 76 5.08 -6.89 4.62
N GLU A 77 3.90 -6.26 4.63
CA GLU A 77 2.67 -6.88 5.15
C GLU A 77 2.30 -8.18 4.42
N ILE A 78 2.63 -8.29 3.12
CA ILE A 78 2.34 -9.46 2.29
C ILE A 78 3.44 -10.53 2.44
N TYR A 79 4.70 -10.12 2.49
CA TYR A 79 5.85 -11.01 2.51
C TYR A 79 6.02 -11.71 3.86
N PHE A 80 6.00 -10.98 4.98
CA PHE A 80 6.35 -11.55 6.28
C PHE A 80 5.45 -12.66 6.80
N PRO A 81 4.13 -12.69 6.56
CA PRO A 81 3.31 -13.85 6.90
C PRO A 81 3.80 -15.18 6.31
N THR A 82 4.64 -15.14 5.26
CA THR A 82 5.27 -16.35 4.67
C THR A 82 6.52 -16.81 5.42
N ILE A 83 7.14 -15.94 6.21
CA ILE A 83 8.38 -16.21 6.97
C ILE A 83 8.07 -16.47 8.45
N ILE A 84 6.99 -15.88 8.96
CA ILE A 84 6.53 -16.08 10.34
C ILE A 84 6.17 -17.56 10.50
N GLY A 85 7.15 -18.31 10.98
CA GLY A 85 7.10 -19.74 11.19
C GLY A 85 7.12 -20.10 12.68
N PRO A 86 7.50 -21.34 13.05
CA PRO A 86 7.45 -21.83 14.43
C PRO A 86 8.42 -21.11 15.40
N SER A 87 9.29 -20.23 14.91
CA SER A 87 10.26 -19.48 15.71
C SER A 87 9.78 -18.09 16.16
N SER A 88 8.59 -17.65 15.75
CA SER A 88 8.00 -16.39 16.22
C SER A 88 7.19 -16.60 17.50
N ASP A 89 7.33 -15.70 18.47
CA ASP A 89 6.65 -15.80 19.77
C ASP A 89 5.12 -15.69 19.69
N SER A 90 4.58 -15.13 18.60
CA SER A 90 3.14 -14.99 18.38
C SER A 90 2.80 -14.90 16.90
N LEU A 91 1.65 -15.45 16.53
CA LEU A 91 1.10 -15.42 15.17
C LEU A 91 -0.33 -14.90 15.23
N LEU A 92 -0.64 -13.85 14.46
CA LEU A 92 -2.01 -13.38 14.30
C LEU A 92 -2.66 -14.23 13.20
N VAL A 93 -3.87 -14.73 13.44
CA VAL A 93 -4.59 -15.56 12.48
C VAL A 93 -5.99 -15.01 12.26
N GLY A 94 -6.45 -15.00 11.02
CA GLY A 94 -7.76 -14.48 10.66
C GLY A 94 -8.38 -15.19 9.47
N PHE A 95 -9.68 -15.01 9.31
CA PHE A 95 -10.41 -15.43 8.12
C PHE A 95 -10.80 -14.18 7.32
N ASP A 96 -10.64 -14.23 6.01
CA ASP A 96 -11.36 -13.28 5.17
C ASP A 96 -12.85 -13.58 5.27
N LYS A 97 -13.70 -12.54 5.29
CA LYS A 97 -15.17 -12.64 5.45
C LYS A 97 -15.89 -13.52 4.42
N SER A 98 -15.20 -14.26 3.54
CA SER A 98 -15.80 -15.19 2.58
C SER A 98 -15.02 -16.47 2.26
N SER A 99 -13.97 -16.82 3.01
CA SER A 99 -13.28 -18.11 2.79
C SER A 99 -13.98 -19.23 3.57
N ASP A 100 -14.24 -20.33 2.88
CA ASP A 100 -14.68 -21.63 3.40
C ASP A 100 -14.33 -21.84 4.89
N PRO A 101 -15.31 -22.09 5.77
CA PRO A 101 -15.06 -22.26 7.20
C PRO A 101 -14.13 -23.42 7.55
N THR A 102 -13.81 -24.29 6.58
CA THR A 102 -12.87 -25.41 6.73
C THR A 102 -11.44 -25.10 6.28
N ALA A 103 -11.20 -23.96 5.62
CA ALA A 103 -9.86 -23.56 5.21
C ALA A 103 -8.99 -23.17 6.41
N PRO A 104 -7.66 -23.36 6.36
CA PRO A 104 -6.77 -22.84 7.40
C PRO A 104 -6.85 -21.31 7.45
N PRO A 105 -6.81 -20.70 8.65
CA PRO A 105 -6.84 -19.25 8.78
C PRO A 105 -5.57 -18.63 8.15
N LYS A 106 -5.72 -17.44 7.57
CA LYS A 106 -4.59 -16.71 6.98
C LYS A 106 -3.72 -16.13 8.10
N PRO A 107 -2.39 -16.32 8.02
CA PRO A 107 -1.46 -15.70 8.95
C PRO A 107 -1.37 -14.19 8.70
N SER A 108 -1.11 -13.45 9.77
CA SER A 108 -0.85 -12.02 9.79
C SER A 108 0.14 -11.71 10.93
N ILE A 109 0.62 -10.48 10.96
CA ILE A 109 1.65 -10.04 11.91
C ILE A 109 0.97 -9.40 13.12
N PRO A 110 1.16 -9.92 14.34
CA PRO A 110 0.71 -9.23 15.54
C PRO A 110 1.45 -7.90 15.74
N VAL A 111 0.78 -6.93 16.35
CA VAL A 111 1.45 -5.72 16.83
C VAL A 111 2.43 -6.11 17.94
N ASP A 112 3.60 -5.47 17.94
CA ASP A 112 4.76 -5.71 18.79
C ASP A 112 5.40 -7.11 18.66
N CYS A 113 5.06 -7.83 17.59
CA CYS A 113 5.70 -9.08 17.24
C CYS A 113 7.12 -8.83 16.71
N ARG A 114 8.09 -9.53 17.30
CA ARG A 114 9.48 -9.58 16.84
C ARG A 114 9.75 -10.88 16.10
N PHE A 115 10.30 -10.77 14.91
CA PHE A 115 10.71 -11.92 14.11
C PHE A 115 12.00 -11.63 13.36
N LYS A 116 12.69 -12.71 12.98
CA LYS A 116 14.00 -12.63 12.33
C LYS A 116 13.90 -13.18 10.92
N ASP A 117 14.58 -12.53 10.00
CA ASP A 117 14.77 -12.98 8.62
C ASP A 117 16.28 -13.06 8.33
N ASP A 118 16.68 -14.10 7.59
CA ASP A 118 18.07 -14.36 7.21
C ASP A 118 18.17 -14.24 5.68
N PHE A 119 18.82 -13.18 5.20
CA PHE A 119 18.94 -12.92 3.75
C PHE A 119 20.38 -12.57 3.38
N ASP A 120 20.97 -13.30 2.43
CA ASP A 120 22.35 -13.08 1.93
C ASP A 120 23.40 -13.01 3.07
N GLY A 121 23.19 -13.82 4.12
CA GLY A 121 24.04 -13.84 5.33
C GLY A 121 23.85 -12.67 6.30
N MET A 122 22.88 -11.80 6.05
CA MET A 122 22.48 -10.71 6.95
C MET A 122 21.41 -11.21 7.92
N ARG A 123 21.59 -10.93 9.21
CA ARG A 123 20.59 -11.18 10.25
C ARG A 123 19.75 -9.92 10.43
N LEU A 124 18.47 -10.02 10.11
CA LEU A 124 17.55 -8.89 10.04
C LEU A 124 16.44 -9.12 11.08
N GLU A 125 16.27 -8.19 12.01
CA GLU A 125 15.25 -8.27 13.04
C GLU A 125 14.15 -7.26 12.77
N TRP A 126 12.93 -7.74 12.61
CA TRP A 126 11.76 -6.94 12.28
C TRP A 126 10.82 -6.85 13.49
N THR A 127 10.26 -5.66 13.69
CA THR A 127 9.21 -5.41 14.67
C THR A 127 8.10 -4.59 14.03
N LEU A 128 6.85 -5.04 14.13
CA LEU A 128 5.69 -4.21 13.80
C LEU A 128 5.26 -3.45 15.04
N SER A 129 5.21 -2.13 15.01
CA SER A 129 4.72 -1.32 16.13
C SER A 129 3.55 -0.43 15.71
N SER A 130 2.72 -0.09 16.68
CA SER A 130 1.56 0.80 16.50
C SER A 130 1.61 1.92 17.53
N ILE A 131 1.42 3.16 17.10
CA ILE A 131 1.21 4.31 17.98
C ILE A 131 -0.27 4.62 18.02
N GLU A 132 -0.87 4.39 19.18
CA GLU A 132 -2.23 4.83 19.46
C GLU A 132 -2.27 6.35 19.62
N PRO A 133 -3.09 7.07 18.84
CA PRO A 133 -3.20 8.50 18.97
C PRO A 133 -3.99 8.85 20.21
N LYS A 134 -3.61 9.95 20.88
CA LYS A 134 -4.33 10.51 22.04
C LYS A 134 -5.79 10.91 21.73
N LYS A 135 -6.18 10.92 20.46
CA LYS A 135 -7.50 11.35 19.98
C LYS A 135 -8.11 10.28 19.07
N TYR A 136 -9.35 9.91 19.35
CA TYR A 136 -10.08 8.79 18.74
C TYR A 136 -10.36 8.92 17.24
N TYR A 137 -10.31 10.14 16.68
CA TYR A 137 -10.57 10.41 15.26
C TYR A 137 -9.30 10.39 14.39
N VAL A 138 -8.12 10.22 15.00
CA VAL A 138 -6.88 10.02 14.27
C VAL A 138 -6.70 8.51 14.12
N PRO A 139 -6.43 7.99 12.91
CA PRO A 139 -6.14 6.57 12.74
C PRO A 139 -4.85 6.18 13.46
N THR A 140 -4.77 4.94 13.94
CA THR A 140 -3.55 4.38 14.53
C THR A 140 -2.43 4.38 13.49
N LYS A 141 -1.26 4.88 13.87
CA LYS A 141 -0.09 4.87 12.99
C LYS A 141 0.66 3.56 13.18
N ARG A 142 0.78 2.76 12.12
CA ARG A 142 1.58 1.53 12.12
C ARG A 142 2.90 1.77 11.40
N PHE A 143 3.97 1.17 11.90
CA PHE A 143 5.27 1.21 11.24
C PHE A 143 6.06 -0.07 11.53
N PHE A 144 6.87 -0.48 10.57
CA PHE A 144 7.87 -1.52 10.78
C PHE A 144 9.20 -0.88 11.20
N SER A 145 9.85 -1.53 12.15
CA SER A 145 11.25 -1.27 12.50
C SER A 145 12.09 -2.46 12.09
N LEU A 146 13.05 -2.24 11.19
CA LEU A 146 14.05 -3.24 10.79
C LEU A 146 15.38 -2.89 11.41
N THR A 147 15.88 -3.71 12.32
CA THR A 147 17.21 -3.60 12.90
C THR A 147 18.19 -4.55 12.21
N CYS A 148 19.34 -4.02 11.79
CA CYS A 148 20.39 -4.74 11.08
C CYS A 148 21.78 -4.21 11.49
N ASN A 149 22.86 -4.89 11.10
CA ASN A 149 24.19 -4.33 11.30
C ASN A 149 24.41 -3.09 10.42
N LYS A 150 25.01 -2.03 10.96
CA LYS A 150 25.39 -0.79 10.25
C LYS A 150 26.18 -1.06 8.98
N ARG A 151 27.00 -2.11 8.95
CA ARG A 151 27.79 -2.52 7.76
C ARG A 151 26.93 -3.08 6.63
N ASP A 152 25.78 -3.64 6.96
CA ASP A 152 24.85 -4.24 6.00
C ASP A 152 23.79 -3.25 5.52
N ARG A 153 23.76 -2.02 6.04
CA ARG A 153 22.79 -0.98 5.68
C ARG A 153 22.63 -0.82 4.16
N GLU A 154 23.73 -0.65 3.43
CA GLU A 154 23.69 -0.45 1.98
C GLU A 154 23.16 -1.70 1.26
N ARG A 155 23.53 -2.89 1.73
CA ARG A 155 23.06 -4.17 1.18
C ARG A 155 21.56 -4.36 1.42
N VAL A 156 21.06 -3.93 2.58
CA VAL A 156 19.63 -3.93 2.89
C VAL A 156 18.88 -3.02 1.92
N GLU A 157 19.35 -1.77 1.73
CA GLU A 157 18.73 -0.81 0.82
C GLU A 157 18.73 -1.30 -0.64
N GLN A 158 19.86 -1.84 -1.13
CA GLN A 158 20.03 -2.18 -2.55
C GLN A 158 19.55 -3.58 -2.94
N ARG A 159 19.52 -4.54 -2.00
CA ARG A 159 19.18 -5.94 -2.31
C ARG A 159 17.94 -6.42 -1.58
N TYR A 160 17.84 -6.18 -0.28
CA TYR A 160 16.79 -6.77 0.53
C TYR A 160 15.42 -6.10 0.30
N PHE A 161 15.33 -4.77 0.31
CA PHE A 161 14.05 -4.10 0.03
C PHE A 161 13.50 -4.40 -1.38
N PRO A 162 14.31 -4.38 -2.46
CA PRO A 162 13.85 -4.82 -3.77
C PRO A 162 13.39 -6.28 -3.79
N TYR A 163 14.07 -7.17 -3.05
CA TYR A 163 13.69 -8.58 -2.93
C TYR A 163 12.33 -8.74 -2.24
N ILE A 164 12.06 -8.02 -1.14
CA ILE A 164 10.74 -8.02 -0.48
C ILE A 164 9.66 -7.58 -1.45
N ASN A 165 9.86 -6.45 -2.14
CA ASN A 165 8.90 -5.92 -3.10
C ASN A 165 8.59 -6.91 -4.22
N ARG A 166 9.64 -7.51 -4.82
CA ARG A 166 9.48 -8.51 -5.88
C ARG A 166 8.73 -9.75 -5.39
N THR A 167 9.10 -10.27 -4.22
CA THR A 167 8.47 -11.47 -3.65
C THR A 167 7.00 -11.21 -3.31
N ALA A 168 6.69 -10.05 -2.73
CA ALA A 168 5.31 -9.64 -2.47
C ALA A 168 4.48 -9.54 -3.76
N GLN A 169 5.04 -8.98 -4.83
CA GLN A 169 4.38 -8.95 -6.14
C GLN A 169 4.14 -10.36 -6.70
N GLU A 170 5.12 -11.27 -6.58
CA GLU A 170 4.96 -12.66 -6.99
C GLU A 170 3.87 -13.39 -6.19
N ILE A 171 3.74 -13.12 -4.89
CA ILE A 171 2.66 -13.65 -4.04
C ILE A 171 1.30 -13.12 -4.50
N LEU A 172 1.18 -11.81 -4.73
CA LEU A 172 -0.06 -11.21 -5.22
C LEU A 172 -0.46 -11.75 -6.59
N ASN A 173 0.49 -11.87 -7.51
CA ASN A 173 0.24 -12.40 -8.86
C ASN A 173 -0.17 -13.88 -8.84
N LYS A 174 0.24 -14.66 -7.82
CA LYS A 174 -0.16 -16.06 -7.62
C LYS A 174 -1.47 -16.19 -6.85
N SER A 175 -1.90 -15.17 -6.13
CA SER A 175 -3.17 -15.23 -5.40
C SER A 175 -4.34 -15.11 -6.37
N ASP A 176 -5.16 -16.16 -6.46
CA ASP A 176 -6.37 -16.17 -7.31
C ASP A 176 -7.48 -15.23 -6.79
N SER A 177 -7.31 -14.64 -5.61
CA SER A 177 -8.32 -13.80 -4.96
C SER A 177 -8.24 -12.35 -5.45
N LEU A 178 -9.06 -12.03 -6.43
CA LEU A 178 -9.32 -10.64 -6.81
C LEU A 178 -10.15 -9.95 -5.73
N SER A 179 -9.96 -8.63 -5.59
CA SER A 179 -10.74 -7.77 -4.70
C SER A 179 -11.41 -6.65 -5.48
N ILE A 180 -12.61 -6.29 -5.03
CA ILE A 180 -13.32 -5.08 -5.43
C ILE A 180 -13.20 -4.07 -4.30
N TYR A 181 -12.74 -2.88 -4.63
CA TYR A 181 -12.52 -1.78 -3.70
C TYR A 181 -13.63 -0.77 -3.87
N THR A 182 -14.34 -0.47 -2.79
CA THR A 182 -15.33 0.60 -2.73
C THR A 182 -14.78 1.74 -1.90
N TYR A 183 -14.95 2.99 -2.34
CA TYR A 183 -14.41 4.13 -1.61
C TYR A 183 -15.30 4.53 -0.42
N ASP A 184 -14.79 4.40 0.81
CA ASP A 184 -15.48 4.93 2.00
C ASP A 184 -15.18 6.43 2.18
N LYS A 185 -16.22 7.24 2.01
CA LYS A 185 -16.17 8.70 2.18
C LYS A 185 -15.85 9.13 3.62
N LYS A 186 -16.16 8.30 4.63
CA LYS A 186 -15.92 8.63 6.04
C LYS A 186 -14.44 8.48 6.38
N CYS A 187 -13.86 7.33 6.06
CA CYS A 187 -12.46 7.03 6.33
C CYS A 187 -11.52 7.57 5.24
N SER A 188 -12.05 8.07 4.12
CA SER A 188 -11.28 8.57 2.98
C SER A 188 -10.31 7.50 2.43
N MET A 189 -10.75 6.25 2.41
CA MET A 189 -9.93 5.10 2.08
C MET A 189 -10.71 4.07 1.25
N TRP A 190 -9.98 3.32 0.42
CA TRP A 190 -10.51 2.19 -0.32
C TRP A 190 -10.75 1.00 0.62
N GLU A 191 -11.98 0.49 0.65
CA GLU A 191 -12.35 -0.70 1.41
C GLU A 191 -12.37 -1.94 0.50
N PRO A 192 -11.51 -2.94 0.73
CA PRO A 192 -11.51 -4.17 -0.06
C PRO A 192 -12.68 -5.08 0.32
N THR A 193 -13.28 -5.67 -0.69
CA THR A 193 -14.21 -6.81 -0.57
C THR A 193 -13.79 -7.89 -1.55
N ALA A 194 -13.95 -9.17 -1.18
CA ALA A 194 -13.61 -10.28 -2.07
C ALA A 194 -14.42 -10.19 -3.38
N PHE A 195 -13.74 -10.16 -4.51
CA PHE A 195 -14.37 -10.17 -5.83
C PHE A 195 -14.54 -11.61 -6.30
N LYS A 196 -15.80 -12.07 -6.28
CA LYS A 196 -16.19 -13.40 -6.75
C LYS A 196 -17.30 -13.25 -7.79
N HIS A 197 -16.92 -12.99 -9.03
CA HIS A 197 -17.87 -12.86 -10.13
C HIS A 197 -17.68 -14.00 -11.15
N PRO A 198 -18.74 -14.75 -11.51
CA PRO A 198 -18.63 -15.91 -12.40
C PRO A 198 -18.38 -15.53 -13.87
N SER A 199 -18.60 -14.26 -14.25
CA SER A 199 -18.45 -13.84 -15.64
C SER A 199 -17.01 -13.91 -16.14
N THR A 200 -16.81 -14.71 -17.17
CA THR A 200 -15.64 -14.73 -18.04
C THR A 200 -16.04 -14.32 -19.45
N PHE A 201 -15.07 -14.01 -20.30
CA PHE A 201 -15.30 -13.78 -21.74
C PHE A 201 -16.01 -14.96 -22.42
N GLU A 202 -15.87 -16.19 -21.92
CA GLU A 202 -16.56 -17.39 -22.43
C GLU A 202 -18.05 -17.41 -22.05
N THR A 203 -18.37 -17.03 -20.82
CA THR A 203 -19.76 -17.00 -20.32
C THR A 203 -20.56 -15.79 -20.82
N LEU A 204 -19.88 -14.74 -21.29
CA LEU A 204 -20.49 -13.48 -21.67
C LEU A 204 -21.11 -13.58 -23.07
N ALA A 205 -22.42 -13.36 -23.16
CA ALA A 205 -23.13 -13.30 -24.43
C ALA A 205 -22.89 -11.94 -25.12
N MET A 206 -22.04 -11.92 -26.15
CA MET A 206 -21.75 -10.73 -26.96
C MET A 206 -21.34 -11.13 -28.38
N GLU A 207 -21.26 -10.16 -29.29
CA GLU A 207 -20.81 -10.39 -30.66
C GLU A 207 -19.35 -10.91 -30.70
N PRO A 208 -19.07 -12.02 -31.40
CA PRO A 208 -17.73 -12.63 -31.42
C PRO A 208 -16.62 -11.69 -31.91
N GLN A 209 -16.91 -10.86 -32.92
CA GLN A 209 -15.95 -9.91 -33.47
C GLN A 209 -15.56 -8.84 -32.44
N LEU A 210 -16.55 -8.31 -31.71
CA LEU A 210 -16.32 -7.33 -30.66
C LEU A 210 -15.56 -7.94 -29.48
N LYS A 211 -15.88 -9.19 -29.12
CA LYS A 211 -15.17 -9.95 -28.08
C LYS A 211 -13.69 -10.09 -28.42
N GLU A 212 -13.38 -10.55 -29.63
CA GLU A 212 -12.00 -10.74 -30.08
C GLU A 212 -11.24 -9.41 -30.15
N PHE A 213 -11.90 -8.34 -30.61
CA PHE A 213 -11.33 -7.00 -30.62
C PHE A 213 -10.92 -6.53 -29.22
N ILE A 214 -11.81 -6.67 -28.23
CA ILE A 214 -11.52 -6.26 -26.84
C ILE A 214 -10.38 -7.12 -26.27
N MET A 215 -10.44 -8.44 -26.42
CA MET A 215 -9.40 -9.33 -25.88
C MET A 215 -8.02 -9.00 -26.46
N LYS A 216 -7.92 -8.82 -27.78
CA LYS A 216 -6.66 -8.48 -28.46
C LYS A 216 -6.11 -7.12 -28.03
N ASP A 217 -6.99 -6.14 -27.79
CA ASP A 217 -6.59 -4.82 -27.28
C ASP A 217 -6.07 -4.91 -25.84
N LEU A 218 -6.70 -5.72 -25.00
CA LEU A 218 -6.24 -5.99 -23.63
C LEU A 218 -4.87 -6.67 -23.62
N ASP A 219 -4.66 -7.70 -24.45
CA ASP A 219 -3.36 -8.39 -24.58
C ASP A 219 -2.28 -7.41 -25.04
N SER A 220 -2.58 -6.65 -26.09
CA SER A 220 -1.66 -5.62 -26.60
C SER A 220 -1.35 -4.54 -25.56
N PHE A 221 -2.31 -4.20 -24.69
CA PHE A 221 -2.10 -3.24 -23.61
C PHE A 221 -1.19 -3.80 -22.53
N MET A 222 -1.38 -5.06 -22.13
CA MET A 222 -0.57 -5.74 -21.12
C MET A 222 0.90 -5.92 -21.56
N GLU A 223 1.14 -6.22 -22.84
CA GLU A 223 2.49 -6.43 -23.38
C GLU A 223 3.31 -5.13 -23.58
N ARG A 224 2.65 -3.97 -23.58
CA ARG A 224 3.27 -2.69 -23.97
C ARG A 224 3.72 -1.82 -22.79
N GLU A 225 3.76 -2.33 -21.57
CA GLU A 225 4.22 -1.57 -20.38
C GLU A 225 5.54 -0.83 -20.64
N GLU A 226 6.58 -1.58 -21.03
CA GLU A 226 7.92 -1.05 -21.31
C GLU A 226 7.94 -0.02 -22.46
N PHE A 227 7.06 -0.19 -23.45
CA PHE A 227 6.94 0.77 -24.55
C PHE A 227 6.42 2.14 -24.07
N PHE A 228 5.42 2.15 -23.18
CA PHE A 228 4.88 3.40 -22.63
C PHE A 228 5.91 4.11 -21.75
N GLU A 229 6.66 3.36 -20.93
CA GLU A 229 7.77 3.89 -20.14
C GLU A 229 8.85 4.52 -21.03
N ASN A 230 9.30 3.82 -22.07
CA ASN A 230 10.35 4.30 -22.99
C ASN A 230 9.94 5.56 -23.78
N VAL A 231 8.66 5.71 -24.09
CA VAL A 231 8.13 6.89 -24.82
C VAL A 231 7.72 8.01 -23.85
N GLY A 232 7.86 7.80 -22.53
CA GLY A 232 7.53 8.79 -21.49
C GLY A 232 6.02 9.10 -21.41
N ARG A 233 5.17 8.14 -21.76
CA ARG A 233 3.71 8.29 -21.72
C ARG A 233 3.13 7.48 -20.59
N ALA A 234 2.09 8.02 -19.94
CA ALA A 234 1.36 7.27 -18.92
C ALA A 234 0.76 5.99 -19.52
N TRP A 235 1.06 4.84 -18.92
CA TRP A 235 0.49 3.55 -19.28
C TRP A 235 -0.95 3.45 -18.78
N LYS A 236 -1.88 3.90 -19.62
CA LYS A 236 -3.32 3.93 -19.33
C LYS A 236 -4.15 3.58 -20.56
N ARG A 237 -5.28 2.92 -20.35
CA ARG A 237 -6.25 2.57 -21.40
C ARG A 237 -7.67 2.85 -20.94
N GLY A 238 -8.46 3.54 -21.76
CA GLY A 238 -9.86 3.87 -21.44
C GLY A 238 -10.82 3.10 -22.34
N TYR A 239 -11.88 2.54 -21.77
CA TYR A 239 -13.00 1.95 -22.48
C TYR A 239 -14.30 2.65 -22.07
N LEU A 240 -15.17 2.88 -23.04
CA LEU A 240 -16.52 3.43 -22.82
C LEU A 240 -17.54 2.40 -23.28
N PHE A 241 -18.32 1.88 -22.34
CA PHE A 241 -19.42 0.96 -22.62
C PHE A 241 -20.74 1.69 -22.44
N TYR A 242 -21.46 1.88 -23.54
CA TYR A 242 -22.77 2.53 -23.54
C TYR A 242 -23.83 1.61 -24.11
N GLY A 243 -25.06 1.75 -23.61
CA GLY A 243 -26.21 1.00 -24.12
C GLY A 243 -27.33 0.90 -23.09
N PRO A 244 -28.48 0.31 -23.47
CA PRO A 244 -29.61 0.12 -22.57
C PRO A 244 -29.22 -0.56 -21.24
N PRO A 245 -29.93 -0.29 -20.13
CA PRO A 245 -29.75 -1.05 -18.90
C PRO A 245 -29.99 -2.55 -19.15
N GLY A 246 -29.26 -3.41 -18.46
CA GLY A 246 -29.41 -4.87 -18.60
C GLY A 246 -28.65 -5.52 -19.76
N THR A 247 -27.87 -4.78 -20.56
CA THR A 247 -27.06 -5.34 -21.65
C THR A 247 -25.74 -5.98 -21.21
N GLY A 248 -25.56 -6.26 -19.92
CA GLY A 248 -24.38 -6.96 -19.41
C GLY A 248 -23.10 -6.11 -19.33
N LYS A 249 -23.18 -4.77 -19.34
CA LYS A 249 -22.00 -3.87 -19.22
C LYS A 249 -21.16 -4.16 -17.97
N SER A 250 -21.78 -4.26 -16.80
CA SER A 250 -21.06 -4.58 -15.56
C SER A 250 -20.54 -6.04 -15.57
N SER A 251 -21.22 -6.97 -16.24
CA SER A 251 -20.73 -8.34 -16.45
C SER A 251 -19.51 -8.39 -17.38
N LEU A 252 -19.42 -7.49 -18.36
CA LEU A 252 -18.24 -7.30 -19.21
C LEU A 252 -17.05 -6.76 -18.40
N VAL A 253 -17.27 -5.77 -17.52
CA VAL A 253 -16.23 -5.28 -16.58
C VAL A 253 -15.70 -6.43 -15.75
N ALA A 254 -16.59 -7.27 -15.21
CA ALA A 254 -16.19 -8.43 -14.42
C ALA A 254 -15.41 -9.47 -15.23
N ALA A 255 -15.81 -9.73 -16.48
CA ALA A 255 -15.07 -10.59 -17.40
C ALA A 255 -13.67 -10.05 -17.70
N ILE A 256 -13.53 -8.74 -17.88
CA ILE A 256 -12.24 -8.06 -18.09
C ILE A 256 -11.35 -8.18 -16.82
N ALA A 257 -11.92 -8.00 -15.63
CA ALA A 257 -11.20 -8.16 -14.37
C ALA A 257 -10.67 -9.58 -14.18
N ASN A 258 -11.50 -10.59 -14.44
CA ASN A 258 -11.11 -11.99 -14.39
C ASN A 258 -10.05 -12.34 -15.44
N TYR A 259 -10.15 -11.76 -16.64
CA TYR A 259 -9.21 -11.98 -17.73
C TYR A 259 -7.81 -11.41 -17.43
N MET A 260 -7.75 -10.15 -16.99
CA MET A 260 -6.47 -9.48 -16.69
C MET A 260 -5.91 -9.82 -15.31
N ARG A 261 -6.67 -10.52 -14.46
CA ARG A 261 -6.34 -10.78 -13.05
C ARG A 261 -6.05 -9.48 -12.28
N SER A 262 -6.90 -8.48 -12.49
CA SER A 262 -6.74 -7.14 -11.91
C SER A 262 -7.85 -6.82 -10.91
N ASN A 263 -7.50 -6.15 -9.82
CA ASN A 263 -8.47 -5.66 -8.83
C ASN A 263 -9.35 -4.56 -9.42
N VAL A 264 -10.61 -4.52 -9.00
CA VAL A 264 -11.59 -3.52 -9.47
C VAL A 264 -11.74 -2.44 -8.41
N TYR A 265 -11.66 -1.18 -8.81
CA TYR A 265 -11.90 -0.01 -7.97
C TYR A 265 -13.20 0.63 -8.44
N ASP A 266 -14.27 0.43 -7.68
CA ASP A 266 -15.60 0.95 -7.97
C ASP A 266 -15.74 2.38 -7.41
N LEU A 267 -15.66 3.36 -8.31
CA LEU A 267 -15.78 4.76 -7.99
C LEU A 267 -17.18 5.28 -8.35
N GLN A 268 -18.00 5.44 -7.32
CA GLN A 268 -19.27 6.14 -7.43
C GLN A 268 -19.04 7.66 -7.43
N PHE A 269 -19.33 8.33 -8.54
CA PHE A 269 -19.04 9.76 -8.69
C PHE A 269 -19.76 10.66 -7.67
N GLN A 270 -20.94 10.24 -7.21
CA GLN A 270 -21.68 10.87 -6.11
C GLN A 270 -20.91 10.89 -4.77
N GLY A 271 -19.78 10.18 -4.69
CA GLY A 271 -18.90 10.15 -3.52
C GLY A 271 -17.75 11.11 -3.50
N VAL A 272 -17.49 11.78 -4.61
CA VAL A 272 -16.36 12.70 -4.75
C VAL A 272 -16.80 14.10 -4.34
N ARG A 273 -16.10 14.71 -3.36
CA ARG A 273 -16.47 16.05 -2.84
C ARG A 273 -15.90 17.19 -3.67
N ASN A 274 -14.67 17.06 -4.13
CA ASN A 274 -13.93 18.07 -4.89
C ASN A 274 -12.80 17.43 -5.71
N ASP A 275 -12.17 18.22 -6.59
CA ASP A 275 -11.09 17.78 -7.47
C ASP A 275 -9.86 17.28 -6.71
N TYR A 276 -9.63 17.80 -5.50
CA TYR A 276 -8.56 17.33 -4.63
C TYR A 276 -8.82 15.91 -4.12
N ASP A 277 -10.03 15.64 -3.62
CA ASP A 277 -10.45 14.30 -3.22
C ASP A 277 -10.41 13.35 -4.42
N LEU A 278 -10.85 13.78 -5.60
CA LEU A 278 -10.75 12.97 -6.82
C LEU A 278 -9.29 12.60 -7.13
N SER A 279 -8.40 13.59 -7.10
CA SER A 279 -6.98 13.37 -7.35
C SER A 279 -6.39 12.40 -6.32
N ARG A 280 -6.75 12.53 -5.04
CA ARG A 280 -6.31 11.62 -3.98
C ARG A 280 -6.86 10.20 -4.16
N ILE A 281 -8.14 10.07 -4.53
CA ILE A 281 -8.80 8.79 -4.80
C ILE A 281 -8.12 8.05 -5.94
N LEU A 282 -7.80 8.78 -7.02
CA LEU A 282 -7.10 8.23 -8.16
C LEU A 282 -5.68 7.79 -7.75
N THR A 283 -4.89 8.66 -7.12
CA THR A 283 -3.50 8.33 -6.74
C THR A 283 -3.40 7.18 -5.71
N SER A 284 -4.45 6.89 -4.95
CA SER A 284 -4.45 5.79 -3.97
C SER A 284 -4.80 4.41 -4.54
N THR A 285 -5.09 4.29 -5.84
CA THR A 285 -5.31 2.99 -6.48
C THR A 285 -3.99 2.24 -6.65
N THR A 286 -4.02 0.90 -6.54
CA THR A 286 -2.82 0.08 -6.74
C THR A 286 -2.49 -0.15 -8.22
N ASN A 287 -1.24 -0.54 -8.48
CA ASN A 287 -0.79 -0.96 -9.80
C ASN A 287 -1.58 -2.18 -10.29
N ARG A 288 -1.77 -2.28 -11.62
CA ARG A 288 -2.58 -3.33 -12.27
C ARG A 288 -4.02 -3.39 -11.72
N SER A 289 -4.69 -2.24 -11.75
CA SER A 289 -6.07 -2.10 -11.31
C SER A 289 -6.99 -1.56 -12.40
N ILE A 290 -8.27 -1.88 -12.25
CA ILE A 290 -9.35 -1.44 -13.12
C ILE A 290 -10.16 -0.40 -12.35
N LEU A 291 -10.11 0.86 -12.76
CA LEU A 291 -11.02 1.87 -12.21
C LEU A 291 -12.33 1.82 -12.99
N LEU A 292 -13.40 1.46 -12.29
CA LEU A 292 -14.77 1.46 -12.78
C LEU A 292 -15.44 2.78 -12.36
N ILE A 293 -15.98 3.49 -13.34
CA ILE A 293 -16.81 4.68 -13.12
C ILE A 293 -18.18 4.38 -13.74
N GLU A 294 -19.16 4.16 -12.88
CA GLU A 294 -20.57 3.94 -13.28
C GLU A 294 -21.35 5.25 -13.28
N ASP A 295 -22.45 5.29 -14.04
CA ASP A 295 -23.46 6.36 -14.06
C ASP A 295 -22.91 7.78 -14.33
N ILE A 296 -22.04 7.93 -15.33
CA ILE A 296 -21.46 9.23 -15.70
C ILE A 296 -22.54 10.22 -16.18
N ASP A 297 -23.61 9.71 -16.79
CA ASP A 297 -24.70 10.55 -17.31
C ASP A 297 -25.53 11.21 -16.19
N CYS A 298 -25.46 10.69 -14.97
CA CYS A 298 -26.10 11.29 -13.80
C CYS A 298 -25.37 12.53 -13.26
N ILE A 299 -24.15 12.82 -13.73
CA ILE A 299 -23.35 13.97 -13.29
C ILE A 299 -23.83 15.26 -14.00
N THR A 300 -24.25 15.15 -15.25
CA THR A 300 -24.63 16.30 -16.09
C THR A 300 -26.02 16.84 -15.73
N THR A 301 -26.94 15.98 -15.30
CA THR A 301 -28.28 16.40 -14.85
C THR A 301 -28.25 17.30 -13.61
N ALA A 302 -27.30 17.09 -12.68
CA ALA A 302 -27.08 17.98 -11.54
C ALA A 302 -26.42 19.33 -11.92
N SER A 303 -25.75 19.38 -13.07
CA SER A 303 -25.09 20.59 -13.57
C SER A 303 -26.05 21.48 -14.37
N HIS A 304 -27.09 20.91 -15.00
CA HIS A 304 -28.16 21.66 -15.66
C HIS A 304 -29.08 22.42 -14.69
N ASP A 305 -29.12 22.04 -13.41
CA ASP A 305 -29.86 22.79 -12.39
C ASP A 305 -29.12 24.07 -11.95
N ARG A 306 -27.81 24.18 -12.22
CA ARG A 306 -27.06 25.44 -12.06
C ARG A 306 -27.27 26.40 -13.22
N THR A 307 -27.55 25.89 -14.42
CA THR A 307 -27.87 26.71 -15.60
C THR A 307 -29.24 27.38 -15.46
N LYS A 308 -30.21 26.73 -14.79
CA LYS A 308 -31.52 27.35 -14.46
C LYS A 308 -31.45 28.52 -13.48
N VAL A 309 -30.36 28.67 -12.73
CA VAL A 309 -30.14 29.84 -11.86
C VAL A 309 -29.61 31.02 -12.67
N ILE A 310 -28.91 30.76 -13.79
CA ILE A 310 -28.39 31.80 -14.67
C ILE A 310 -29.49 32.31 -15.63
N GLU A 311 -30.38 31.43 -16.10
CA GLU A 311 -31.53 31.82 -16.96
C GLU A 311 -32.62 32.65 -16.24
N LYS A 312 -32.54 32.86 -14.92
CA LYS A 312 -33.48 33.75 -14.19
C LYS A 312 -32.99 35.20 -14.02
N CYS A 313 -31.79 35.53 -14.50
CA CYS A 313 -31.25 36.89 -14.39
C CYS A 313 -31.12 37.63 -15.73
N GLU A 314 -31.45 36.99 -16.86
CA GLU A 314 -31.46 37.66 -18.17
C GLU A 314 -32.81 37.41 -18.85
N VAL A 315 -33.80 38.21 -18.47
CA VAL A 315 -34.94 38.52 -19.33
C VAL A 315 -34.89 40.02 -19.53
N GLU A 316 -34.41 40.45 -20.69
CA GLU A 316 -35.04 41.51 -21.49
C GLU A 316 -34.43 41.53 -22.90
N GLU A 317 -35.33 41.32 -23.87
CA GLU A 317 -35.32 41.77 -25.27
C GLU A 317 -34.65 40.91 -26.38
N ASP A 318 -35.58 40.26 -27.11
CA ASP A 318 -35.80 40.34 -28.56
C ASP A 318 -35.62 39.08 -29.43
N GLU A 319 -36.65 38.93 -30.28
CA GLU A 319 -37.08 37.81 -31.10
C GLU A 319 -36.09 37.46 -32.23
N ASP A 320 -35.88 36.17 -32.51
CA ASP A 320 -36.17 35.66 -33.86
C ASP A 320 -36.19 34.13 -33.94
N GLU A 321 -37.14 33.63 -34.73
CA GLU A 321 -37.44 32.22 -34.95
C GLU A 321 -36.36 31.49 -35.76
N ASN A 322 -35.92 30.32 -35.27
CA ASN A 322 -35.78 29.15 -36.15
C ASN A 322 -35.80 27.82 -35.38
N LYS A 323 -36.95 27.13 -35.46
CA LYS A 323 -37.13 25.76 -34.97
C LYS A 323 -36.46 24.75 -35.91
N ARG A 324 -35.68 23.82 -35.35
CA ARG A 324 -35.70 22.39 -35.74
C ARG A 324 -35.60 21.50 -34.49
N PRO A 325 -36.22 20.31 -34.48
CA PRO A 325 -36.65 19.63 -33.26
C PRO A 325 -35.67 18.55 -32.76
N PHE A 326 -35.80 18.24 -31.46
CA PHE A 326 -35.70 16.94 -30.77
C PHE A 326 -35.14 15.74 -31.57
N SER A 327 -34.32 14.84 -31.04
CA SER A 327 -34.07 14.38 -29.67
C SER A 327 -32.88 13.40 -29.70
N ILE A 328 -32.00 13.39 -28.70
CA ILE A 328 -31.01 12.32 -28.53
C ILE A 328 -31.35 11.55 -27.25
N ASN A 329 -31.59 10.26 -27.43
CA ASN A 329 -31.95 9.29 -26.41
C ASN A 329 -30.89 9.17 -25.31
N TYR A 330 -31.37 9.14 -24.07
CA TYR A 330 -30.63 8.78 -22.86
C TYR A 330 -30.09 7.35 -22.96
N GLY A 331 -28.78 7.17 -22.79
CA GLY A 331 -28.14 5.86 -22.68
C GLY A 331 -27.11 5.87 -21.56
N ILE A 332 -27.20 4.90 -20.65
CA ILE A 332 -26.31 4.75 -19.49
C ILE A 332 -24.92 4.36 -19.97
N SER A 333 -23.93 5.16 -19.56
CA SER A 333 -22.53 5.08 -19.94
C SER A 333 -21.65 4.65 -18.75
N ASN A 334 -20.96 3.52 -18.91
CA ASN A 334 -19.92 3.05 -17.99
C ASN A 334 -18.56 3.36 -18.62
N THR A 335 -17.68 4.05 -17.91
CA THR A 335 -16.27 4.19 -18.34
C THR A 335 -15.39 3.30 -17.48
N ILE A 336 -14.62 2.43 -18.13
CA ILE A 336 -13.46 1.81 -17.50
C ILE A 336 -12.25 2.68 -17.81
N ARG A 337 -11.53 3.07 -16.77
CA ARG A 337 -10.17 3.58 -16.90
C ARG A 337 -9.22 2.54 -16.33
N LEU A 338 -8.46 1.87 -17.19
CA LEU A 338 -7.27 1.14 -16.77
C LEU A 338 -6.19 2.18 -16.49
N THR A 339 -5.84 2.33 -15.22
CA THR A 339 -4.79 3.25 -14.79
C THR A 339 -3.76 2.47 -13.99
N GLN A 340 -2.50 2.52 -14.43
CA GLN A 340 -1.37 2.51 -13.51
C GLN A 340 -1.11 3.98 -13.15
N LEU A 341 -1.18 4.32 -11.87
CA LEU A 341 -0.71 5.59 -11.35
C LEU A 341 0.60 5.30 -10.63
N HIS A 342 1.70 5.87 -11.15
CA HIS A 342 3.02 5.78 -10.54
C HIS A 342 3.06 6.44 -9.17
#